data_AF-A0A352RWR0-F1
#
_entry.id   AF-A0A352RWR0-F1
#
_cell.length_a   1.000
_cell.length_b   1.000
_cell.length_c   1.000
_cell.angle_alpha   90.00
_cell.angle_beta   90.00
_cell.angle_gamma   90.00
#
_symmetry.space_group_name_H-M   'P 1'
#
loop_
_entity.id
_entity.type
_entity.pdbx_description
1 polymer ?
#
loop_
_entity_poly.entity_id
_entity_poly.type
_entity_poly.pdbx_seq_one_letter_code
_entity_poly.pdbx_strand_id
1 'polypeptide(L)'
;HNGVVIHTGYVTDLEAGTVTFTDVTGYSQPVTIEHRIEDMAVVRDVQINGEISFTRPLTHAYPLASPGDPVSGSFVSSALVAGDLFARVNLVFDQSTWNGSWSDELVGSAATATFNHTQYPIMVTNRGALTERWVVRMTNSTSFEVIGENVGVIATGNTSADCAPNNPATGVPYFRLPALGWGNGWATGNVLRFNTIGSQFPVWVVRTVQQGPESVPDDHFTLLIRGDVDTP
;
A
#
# COMPACT_ATOMS: atom_id res chain seq x y z
N HIS A 1 -7.32 -28.67 -17.91
CA HIS A 1 -7.30 -27.36 -17.22
C HIS A 1 -6.26 -27.43 -16.12
N ASN A 2 -5.10 -26.80 -16.31
CA ASN A 2 -3.96 -26.87 -15.38
C ASN A 2 -3.75 -25.55 -14.58
N GLY A 3 -4.63 -24.56 -14.74
CA GLY A 3 -4.56 -23.27 -14.05
C GLY A 3 -3.38 -22.37 -14.46
N VAL A 4 -2.65 -22.73 -15.53
CA VAL A 4 -1.48 -21.97 -15.99
C VAL A 4 -1.90 -20.92 -17.01
N VAL A 5 -1.38 -19.70 -16.85
CA VAL A 5 -1.63 -18.58 -17.79
C VAL A 5 -0.98 -18.87 -19.14
N ILE A 6 -1.73 -18.63 -20.21
CA ILE A 6 -1.27 -18.77 -21.59
C ILE A 6 -0.83 -17.37 -22.08
N HIS A 7 0.39 -17.25 -22.60
CA HIS A 7 0.97 -15.95 -22.99
C HIS A 7 1.17 -15.77 -24.51
N THR A 8 0.99 -16.82 -25.29
CA THR A 8 1.32 -16.86 -26.73
C THR A 8 0.26 -17.65 -27.49
N GLY A 9 0.15 -17.45 -28.81
CA GLY A 9 -0.79 -18.20 -29.66
C GLY A 9 -2.14 -17.50 -29.86
N TYR A 10 -2.23 -16.24 -29.45
CA TYR A 10 -3.38 -15.37 -29.70
C TYR A 10 -2.95 -13.91 -29.88
N VAL A 11 -3.82 -13.13 -30.51
CA VAL A 11 -3.72 -11.67 -30.64
C VAL A 11 -4.98 -11.07 -30.02
N THR A 12 -4.84 -9.96 -29.32
CA THR A 12 -5.97 -9.23 -28.69
C THR A 12 -6.20 -7.90 -29.38
N ASP A 13 -7.46 -7.60 -29.66
CA ASP A 13 -7.93 -6.24 -29.91
C ASP A 13 -8.71 -5.80 -28.66
N LEU A 14 -8.06 -4.99 -27.83
CA LEU A 14 -8.61 -4.55 -26.55
C LEU A 14 -9.70 -3.49 -26.72
N GLU A 15 -9.66 -2.70 -27.80
CA GLU A 15 -10.69 -1.71 -28.14
C GLU A 15 -11.95 -2.41 -28.63
N ALA A 16 -11.81 -3.43 -29.48
CA ALA A 16 -12.93 -4.25 -29.94
C ALA A 16 -13.38 -5.32 -28.92
N GLY A 17 -12.61 -5.53 -27.84
CA GLY A 17 -12.88 -6.58 -26.84
C GLY A 17 -12.80 -8.01 -27.40
N THR A 18 -12.00 -8.23 -28.45
CA THR A 18 -11.89 -9.54 -29.12
C THR A 18 -10.51 -10.17 -28.94
N VAL A 19 -10.49 -11.51 -28.97
CA VAL A 19 -9.26 -12.30 -29.02
C VAL A 19 -9.32 -13.22 -30.22
N THR A 20 -8.24 -13.24 -31.01
CA THR A 20 -8.09 -14.12 -32.17
C THR A 20 -6.98 -15.12 -31.87
N PHE A 21 -7.31 -16.40 -31.85
CA PHE A 21 -6.33 -17.47 -31.67
C PHE A 21 -5.62 -17.78 -32.98
N THR A 22 -4.29 -17.68 -32.99
CA THR A 22 -3.44 -17.92 -34.16
C THR A 22 -2.78 -19.30 -34.10
N ASP A 23 -2.52 -19.83 -32.90
CA ASP A 23 -2.04 -21.19 -32.67
C ASP A 23 -2.49 -21.65 -31.27
N VAL A 24 -3.16 -22.80 -31.19
CA VAL A 24 -3.66 -23.39 -29.94
C VAL A 24 -2.91 -24.67 -29.56
N THR A 25 -1.85 -25.01 -30.30
CA THR A 25 -1.07 -26.23 -30.08
C THR A 25 -0.48 -26.20 -28.67
N GLY A 26 -0.71 -27.28 -27.91
CA GLY A 26 -0.20 -27.41 -26.54
C GLY A 26 -1.06 -26.76 -25.45
N TYR A 27 -2.18 -26.13 -25.79
CA TYR A 27 -3.10 -25.62 -24.78
C TYR A 27 -3.77 -26.75 -24.01
N SER A 28 -3.68 -26.72 -22.67
CA SER A 28 -4.42 -27.63 -21.79
C SER A 28 -5.89 -27.21 -21.74
N GLN A 29 -6.77 -27.98 -22.39
CA GLN A 29 -8.20 -27.71 -22.45
C GLN A 29 -8.97 -28.14 -21.16
N PRO A 30 -10.14 -27.54 -20.85
CA PRO A 30 -10.66 -26.32 -21.47
C PRO A 30 -9.82 -25.09 -21.11
N VAL A 31 -9.74 -24.15 -22.06
CA VAL A 31 -9.20 -22.81 -21.85
C VAL A 31 -10.32 -21.88 -21.39
N THR A 32 -10.05 -21.10 -20.35
CA THR A 32 -10.94 -20.05 -19.86
C THR A 32 -10.41 -18.70 -20.35
N ILE A 33 -11.28 -17.87 -20.89
CA ILE A 33 -10.96 -16.51 -21.34
C ILE A 33 -11.83 -15.57 -20.54
N GLU A 34 -11.22 -14.55 -19.95
CA GLU A 34 -11.91 -13.49 -19.24
C GLU A 34 -11.60 -12.17 -19.92
N HIS A 35 -12.65 -11.45 -20.33
CA HIS A 35 -12.54 -10.04 -20.67
C HIS A 35 -13.22 -9.21 -19.59
N ARG A 36 -12.89 -7.92 -19.50
CA ARG A 36 -13.61 -6.99 -18.64
C ARG A 36 -13.83 -5.69 -19.39
N ILE A 37 -15.09 -5.26 -19.41
CA ILE A 37 -15.52 -3.91 -19.80
C ILE A 37 -15.99 -3.23 -18.52
N GLU A 38 -15.72 -1.93 -18.40
CA GLU A 38 -15.99 -1.26 -17.14
C GLU A 38 -16.22 0.25 -17.24
N ASP A 39 -17.10 0.75 -16.39
CA ASP A 39 -17.38 2.16 -16.15
C ASP A 39 -17.30 2.46 -14.66
N MET A 40 -16.46 3.42 -14.28
CA MET A 40 -16.51 4.02 -12.95
C MET A 40 -17.43 5.22 -12.98
N ALA A 41 -18.50 5.27 -12.20
CA ALA A 41 -19.40 6.43 -12.18
C ALA A 41 -19.82 6.79 -10.75
N VAL A 42 -20.05 8.08 -10.50
CA VAL A 42 -20.58 8.53 -9.22
C VAL A 42 -22.07 8.21 -9.17
N VAL A 43 -22.47 7.48 -8.15
CA VAL A 43 -23.88 7.18 -7.87
C VAL A 43 -24.56 8.47 -7.40
N ARG A 44 -25.65 8.83 -8.09
CA ARG A 44 -26.50 9.98 -7.76
C ARG A 44 -27.62 9.59 -6.80
N ASP A 45 -28.22 8.42 -7.03
CA ASP A 45 -29.40 7.97 -6.31
C ASP A 45 -29.48 6.44 -6.29
N VAL A 46 -30.00 5.89 -5.18
CA VAL A 46 -30.19 4.45 -4.97
C VAL A 46 -31.58 4.24 -4.41
N GLN A 47 -32.39 3.48 -5.15
CA GLN A 47 -33.77 3.20 -4.79
C GLN A 47 -33.92 1.81 -4.19
N ILE A 48 -34.94 1.64 -3.34
CA ILE A 48 -35.19 0.38 -2.63
C ILE A 48 -35.58 -0.78 -3.56
N ASN A 49 -36.02 -0.46 -4.78
CA ASN A 49 -36.31 -1.43 -5.84
C ASN A 49 -35.03 -1.94 -6.53
N GLY A 50 -33.84 -1.48 -6.14
CA GLY A 50 -32.55 -1.85 -6.73
C GLY A 50 -32.13 -0.96 -7.90
N GLU A 51 -32.89 0.08 -8.23
CA GLU A 51 -32.50 1.04 -9.27
C GLU A 51 -31.38 1.96 -8.78
N ILE A 52 -30.32 2.07 -9.58
CA ILE A 52 -29.16 2.92 -9.31
C ILE A 52 -29.05 3.93 -10.44
N SER A 53 -29.06 5.22 -10.09
CA SER A 53 -28.85 6.31 -11.05
C SER A 53 -27.44 6.88 -10.90
N PHE A 54 -26.79 7.18 -12.02
CA PHE A 54 -25.45 7.76 -12.06
C PHE A 54 -25.48 9.24 -12.46
N THR A 55 -24.42 9.99 -12.12
CA THR A 55 -24.28 11.39 -12.54
C THR A 55 -23.93 11.56 -14.02
N ARG A 56 -23.46 10.49 -14.67
CA ARG A 56 -23.13 10.41 -16.10
C ARG A 56 -23.70 9.14 -16.72
N PRO A 57 -24.02 9.13 -18.02
CA PRO A 57 -24.40 7.91 -18.71
C PRO A 57 -23.24 6.90 -18.71
N LEU A 58 -23.58 5.61 -18.67
CA LEU A 58 -22.62 4.53 -18.89
C LEU A 58 -22.19 4.51 -20.36
N THR A 59 -20.96 4.10 -20.62
CA THR A 59 -20.40 4.08 -21.98
C THR A 59 -20.68 2.77 -22.70
N HIS A 60 -21.05 1.72 -21.96
CA HIS A 60 -21.33 0.39 -22.48
C HIS A 60 -22.70 -0.15 -22.06
N ALA A 61 -23.23 -1.06 -22.86
CA ALA A 61 -24.36 -1.88 -22.47
C ALA A 61 -23.85 -3.07 -21.64
N TYR A 62 -24.38 -3.21 -20.43
CA TYR A 62 -24.00 -4.25 -19.48
C TYR A 62 -24.99 -5.42 -19.56
N PRO A 63 -24.56 -6.65 -19.92
CA PRO A 63 -25.46 -7.78 -20.05
C PRO A 63 -26.12 -8.17 -18.71
N LEU A 64 -27.38 -8.55 -18.79
CA LEU A 64 -28.12 -9.14 -17.67
C LEU A 64 -27.66 -10.59 -17.46
N ALA A 65 -27.67 -11.03 -16.21
CA ALA A 65 -27.43 -12.43 -15.87
C ALA A 65 -28.46 -13.34 -16.58
N SER A 66 -27.98 -14.48 -17.09
CA SER A 66 -28.84 -15.53 -17.61
C SER A 66 -29.71 -16.11 -16.50
N PRO A 67 -30.97 -16.49 -16.77
CA PRO A 67 -31.82 -17.11 -15.77
C PRO A 67 -31.16 -18.35 -15.16
N GLY A 68 -30.96 -18.33 -13.84
CA GLY A 68 -30.30 -19.43 -13.10
C GLY A 68 -28.78 -19.38 -13.04
N ASP A 69 -28.14 -18.39 -13.68
CA ASP A 69 -26.70 -18.16 -13.62
C ASP A 69 -26.39 -16.68 -13.31
N PRO A 70 -26.34 -16.30 -12.03
CA PRO A 70 -26.07 -14.92 -11.62
C PRO A 70 -24.66 -14.44 -11.99
N VAL A 71 -23.73 -15.36 -12.30
CA VAL A 71 -22.33 -15.03 -12.58
C VAL A 71 -22.12 -14.58 -14.02
N SER A 72 -23.02 -14.98 -14.92
CA SER A 72 -23.01 -14.59 -16.34
C SER A 72 -23.39 -13.13 -16.62
N GLY A 73 -23.80 -12.38 -15.58
CA GLY A 73 -24.24 -11.00 -15.71
C GLY A 73 -23.18 -9.96 -15.40
N SER A 74 -23.62 -8.70 -15.34
CA SER A 74 -22.79 -7.58 -14.95
C SER A 74 -22.86 -7.32 -13.45
N PHE A 75 -21.74 -6.89 -12.87
CA PHE A 75 -21.62 -6.61 -11.45
C PHE A 75 -21.53 -5.11 -11.20
N VAL A 76 -22.10 -4.67 -10.08
CA VAL A 76 -21.90 -3.34 -9.53
C VAL A 76 -21.13 -3.45 -8.22
N SER A 77 -20.09 -2.64 -8.07
CA SER A 77 -19.25 -2.62 -6.86
C SER A 77 -19.00 -1.19 -6.42
N SER A 78 -18.92 -0.97 -5.11
CA SER A 78 -18.39 0.28 -4.58
C SER A 78 -16.87 0.35 -4.74
N ALA A 79 -16.34 1.56 -4.87
CA ALA A 79 -14.91 1.83 -4.93
C ALA A 79 -14.48 2.62 -3.70
N LEU A 80 -13.40 2.18 -3.05
CA LEU A 80 -12.72 2.94 -1.99
C LEU A 80 -11.51 3.64 -2.61
N VAL A 81 -11.51 4.97 -2.59
CA VAL A 81 -10.45 5.78 -3.20
C VAL A 81 -9.34 6.01 -2.17
N ALA A 82 -8.16 5.46 -2.43
CA ALA A 82 -6.99 5.58 -1.57
C ALA A 82 -6.19 6.88 -1.78
N GLY A 83 -6.41 7.59 -2.89
CA GLY A 83 -5.61 8.74 -3.30
C GLY A 83 -4.17 8.36 -3.66
N ASP A 84 -3.27 9.34 -3.61
CA ASP A 84 -1.85 9.12 -3.93
C ASP A 84 -1.12 8.44 -2.78
N LEU A 85 -0.54 7.29 -3.07
CA LEU A 85 0.19 6.48 -2.09
C LEU A 85 1.68 6.52 -2.39
N PHE A 86 2.43 7.24 -1.56
CA PHE A 86 3.89 7.27 -1.63
C PHE A 86 4.51 7.37 -0.25
N ALA A 87 5.63 6.66 -0.09
CA ALA A 87 6.41 6.68 1.12
C ALA A 87 7.19 8.00 1.24
N ARG A 88 7.21 8.58 2.44
CA ARG A 88 7.96 9.81 2.72
C ARG A 88 8.39 9.90 4.18
N VAL A 89 9.42 10.70 4.43
CA VAL A 89 9.74 11.21 5.76
C VAL A 89 9.03 12.56 5.89
N ASN A 90 8.11 12.71 6.85
CA ASN A 90 7.31 13.94 6.98
C ASN A 90 7.73 14.84 8.14
N LEU A 91 8.58 14.34 9.04
CA LEU A 91 9.03 15.07 10.22
C LEU A 91 10.42 14.60 10.62
N VAL A 92 11.31 15.52 10.97
CA VAL A 92 12.63 15.25 11.54
C VAL A 92 12.97 16.34 12.54
N PHE A 93 13.38 15.98 13.76
CA PHE A 93 13.90 16.91 14.76
C PHE A 93 14.82 16.18 15.74
N ASP A 94 15.69 16.93 16.40
CA ASP A 94 16.56 16.43 17.46
C ASP A 94 16.09 16.90 18.84
N GLN A 95 16.32 16.07 19.85
CA GLN A 95 15.87 16.32 21.23
C GLN A 95 16.91 15.82 22.22
N SER A 96 17.15 16.57 23.29
CA SER A 96 18.23 16.30 24.24
C SER A 96 18.02 14.99 25.02
N THR A 97 16.77 14.63 25.29
CA THR A 97 16.40 13.36 25.94
C THR A 97 14.98 12.95 25.58
N TRP A 98 14.74 11.67 25.33
CA TRP A 98 13.39 11.13 25.14
C TRP A 98 12.81 10.62 26.46
N ASN A 99 11.65 11.15 26.83
CA ASN A 99 10.95 10.84 28.08
C ASN A 99 9.99 9.63 27.97
N GLY A 100 9.96 8.94 26.81
CA GLY A 100 9.03 7.85 26.53
C GLY A 100 7.73 8.28 25.83
N SER A 101 7.47 9.58 25.68
CA SER A 101 6.27 10.07 25.00
C SER A 101 6.47 10.08 23.47
N TRP A 102 5.49 9.55 22.74
CA TRP A 102 5.44 9.65 21.28
C TRP A 102 4.72 10.94 20.88
N SER A 103 5.49 11.90 20.39
CA SER A 103 5.03 13.23 19.99
C SER A 103 5.56 13.57 18.59
N ASP A 104 4.76 14.33 17.84
CA ASP A 104 5.12 14.90 16.54
C ASP A 104 5.69 16.33 16.68
N GLU A 105 5.93 16.74 17.93
CA GLU A 105 6.57 17.99 18.31
C GLU A 105 7.65 17.73 19.35
N LEU A 106 8.61 18.65 19.42
CA LEU A 106 9.71 18.62 20.38
C LEU A 106 9.19 18.74 21.81
N VAL A 107 9.59 17.80 22.67
CA VAL A 107 9.28 17.83 24.10
C VAL A 107 10.54 18.12 24.90
N GLY A 108 10.53 19.21 25.66
CA GLY A 108 11.69 19.64 26.45
C GLY A 108 12.63 20.53 25.64
N SER A 109 13.90 20.15 25.52
CA SER A 109 14.91 20.95 24.84
C SER A 109 15.45 20.24 23.60
N ALA A 110 15.78 21.01 22.57
CA ALA A 110 16.52 20.51 21.42
C ALA A 110 17.90 20.00 21.84
N ALA A 111 18.42 19.05 21.08
CA ALA A 111 19.82 18.69 21.21
C ALA A 111 20.68 19.85 20.66
N THR A 112 21.90 20.00 21.17
CA THR A 112 22.85 20.91 20.52
C THR A 112 23.36 20.32 19.21
N ALA A 113 23.38 18.98 19.12
CA ALA A 113 23.73 18.27 17.90
C ALA A 113 22.50 18.13 17.00
N THR A 114 22.70 18.34 15.71
CA THR A 114 21.66 18.22 14.69
C THR A 114 22.07 17.20 13.64
N PHE A 115 21.09 16.44 13.16
CA PHE A 115 21.24 15.61 11.97
C PHE A 115 20.97 16.44 10.72
N ASN A 116 21.91 16.50 9.78
CA ASN A 116 21.79 17.28 8.55
C ASN A 116 20.94 16.54 7.51
N HIS A 117 19.63 16.46 7.76
CA HIS A 117 18.66 15.82 6.87
C HIS A 117 18.56 16.52 5.51
N THR A 118 18.77 17.84 5.45
CA THR A 118 18.66 18.61 4.20
C THR A 118 19.71 18.19 3.17
N GLN A 119 20.95 17.99 3.60
CA GLN A 119 22.03 17.55 2.70
C GLN A 119 22.10 16.03 2.57
N TYR A 120 21.74 15.31 3.63
CA TYR A 120 21.79 13.86 3.71
C TYR A 120 20.43 13.30 4.14
N PRO A 121 19.46 13.25 3.22
CA PRO A 121 18.09 12.89 3.56
C PRO A 121 17.99 11.45 4.06
N ILE A 122 17.11 11.26 5.03
CA ILE A 122 16.64 9.94 5.43
C ILE A 122 15.81 9.40 4.27
N MET A 123 16.27 8.32 3.66
CA MET A 123 15.64 7.78 2.45
C MET A 123 14.67 6.67 2.81
N VAL A 124 13.53 6.64 2.12
CA VAL A 124 12.51 5.61 2.24
C VAL A 124 12.14 5.10 0.85
N THR A 125 11.56 3.90 0.79
CA THR A 125 11.01 3.33 -0.45
C THR A 125 9.57 2.89 -0.21
N ASN A 126 8.73 2.92 -1.24
CA ASN A 126 7.35 2.42 -1.16
C ASN A 126 7.30 0.97 -0.65
N ARG A 127 8.28 0.15 -1.02
CA ARG A 127 8.36 -1.26 -0.60
C ARG A 127 8.78 -1.44 0.86
N GLY A 128 9.64 -0.56 1.38
CA GLY A 128 10.24 -0.74 2.71
C GLY A 128 9.54 0.00 3.84
N ALA A 129 9.04 1.20 3.54
CA ALA A 129 8.53 2.11 4.55
C ALA A 129 7.28 1.58 5.26
N LEU A 130 7.25 1.82 6.57
CA LEU A 130 6.09 1.63 7.43
C LEU A 130 5.62 3.01 7.90
N THR A 131 4.32 3.21 8.07
CA THR A 131 3.82 4.39 8.79
C THR A 131 4.17 4.22 10.26
N GLU A 132 5.17 4.98 10.73
CA GLU A 132 5.78 4.74 12.04
C GLU A 132 6.48 6.00 12.56
N ARG A 133 6.53 6.13 13.89
CA ARG A 133 7.37 7.12 14.57
C ARG A 133 8.65 6.45 15.06
N TRP A 134 9.78 7.08 14.78
CA TRP A 134 11.10 6.54 15.08
C TRP A 134 11.86 7.37 16.10
N VAL A 135 12.60 6.67 16.96
CA VAL A 135 13.62 7.23 17.83
C VAL A 135 14.95 6.58 17.49
N VAL A 136 15.94 7.39 17.17
CA VAL A 136 17.33 6.96 17.18
C VAL A 136 17.95 7.53 18.45
N ARG A 137 18.14 6.68 19.47
CA ARG A 137 18.62 7.09 20.80
C ARG A 137 20.10 6.81 20.93
N MET A 138 20.87 7.87 21.15
CA MET A 138 22.29 7.81 21.41
C MET A 138 22.55 7.09 22.74
N THR A 139 23.28 5.99 22.71
CA THR A 139 23.73 5.26 23.91
C THR A 139 25.10 5.77 24.38
N ASN A 140 25.87 6.35 23.47
CA ASN A 140 27.05 7.18 23.74
C ASN A 140 27.16 8.29 22.68
N SER A 141 28.30 8.96 22.54
CA SER A 141 28.47 10.05 21.55
C SER A 141 28.46 9.59 20.09
N THR A 142 28.58 8.28 19.81
CA THR A 142 28.68 7.72 18.45
C THR A 142 27.82 6.49 18.21
N SER A 143 27.39 5.76 19.25
CA SER A 143 26.54 4.58 19.14
C SER A 143 25.10 4.91 19.49
N PHE A 144 24.17 4.24 18.83
CA PHE A 144 22.74 4.41 19.05
C PHE A 144 21.96 3.11 18.89
N GLU A 145 20.71 3.15 19.35
CA GLU A 145 19.67 2.17 19.04
C GLU A 145 18.54 2.83 18.25
N VAL A 146 17.85 2.04 17.44
CA VAL A 146 16.71 2.46 16.63
C VAL A 146 15.46 1.81 17.19
N ILE A 147 14.47 2.63 17.54
CA ILE A 147 13.23 2.22 18.20
C ILE A 147 12.05 2.76 17.39
N GLY A 148 11.11 1.89 17.00
CA GLY A 148 9.81 2.29 16.46
C GLY A 148 8.71 2.21 17.52
N GLU A 149 7.68 3.05 17.40
CA GLU A 149 6.54 3.10 18.34
C GLU A 149 5.83 1.74 18.45
N ASN A 150 5.65 1.05 17.33
CA ASN A 150 4.92 -0.22 17.27
C ASN A 150 5.85 -1.43 17.09
N VAL A 151 7.07 -1.22 16.58
CA VAL A 151 8.04 -2.30 16.31
C VAL A 151 9.15 -2.45 17.35
N GLY A 152 9.23 -1.55 18.34
CA GLY A 152 10.24 -1.60 19.39
C GLY A 152 11.66 -1.40 18.86
N VAL A 153 12.67 -1.96 19.55
CA VAL A 153 14.07 -1.83 19.13
C VAL A 153 14.34 -2.75 17.94
N ILE A 154 14.61 -2.16 16.77
CA ILE A 154 14.83 -2.90 15.52
C ILE A 154 16.30 -2.95 15.10
N ALA A 155 17.15 -2.10 15.68
CA ALA A 155 18.57 -2.05 15.32
C ALA A 155 19.42 -1.39 16.40
N THR A 156 20.71 -1.66 16.33
CA THR A 156 21.76 -0.80 16.90
C THR A 156 22.69 -0.35 15.78
N GLY A 157 23.32 0.80 15.95
CA GLY A 157 24.18 1.38 14.93
C GLY A 157 25.16 2.39 15.50
N ASN A 158 25.87 3.05 14.60
CA ASN A 158 26.81 4.11 14.95
C ASN A 158 26.80 5.23 13.91
N THR A 159 27.39 6.37 14.25
CA THR A 159 27.40 7.56 13.41
C THR A 159 28.37 7.48 12.22
N SER A 160 29.26 6.48 12.16
CA SER A 160 30.25 6.34 11.09
C SER A 160 29.83 5.39 9.96
N ALA A 161 28.68 4.71 10.07
CA ALA A 161 28.16 3.82 9.05
C ALA A 161 26.66 4.05 8.80
N ASP A 162 26.22 3.84 7.56
CA ASP A 162 24.80 3.91 7.22
C ASP A 162 24.01 2.89 8.04
N CYS A 163 22.89 3.33 8.61
CA CYS A 163 21.96 2.45 9.31
C CYS A 163 20.73 2.22 8.43
N ALA A 164 20.46 0.97 8.07
CA ALA A 164 19.35 0.61 7.18
C ALA A 164 18.71 -0.71 7.64
N PRO A 165 17.93 -0.69 8.74
CA PRO A 165 17.36 -1.91 9.30
C PRO A 165 16.28 -2.51 8.40
N ASN A 166 16.37 -3.81 8.15
CA ASN A 166 15.47 -4.54 7.26
C ASN A 166 14.07 -4.66 7.85
N ASN A 167 13.06 -4.37 7.02
CA ASN A 167 11.67 -4.70 7.27
C ASN A 167 11.45 -6.20 6.99
N PRO A 168 11.10 -7.01 8.01
CA PRO A 168 10.91 -8.45 7.83
C PRO A 168 9.73 -8.79 6.92
N ALA A 169 8.75 -7.88 6.75
CA ALA A 169 7.61 -8.12 5.88
C ALA A 169 7.97 -8.05 4.38
N THR A 170 9.00 -7.28 4.01
CA THR A 170 9.32 -7.00 2.59
C THR A 170 10.77 -7.30 2.20
N GLY A 171 11.62 -7.66 3.17
CA GLY A 171 13.02 -8.00 2.94
C GLY A 171 13.91 -6.82 2.51
N VAL A 172 13.42 -5.58 2.63
CA VAL A 172 14.17 -4.34 2.35
C VAL A 172 14.16 -3.40 3.53
N PRO A 173 15.09 -2.44 3.63
CA PRO A 173 15.14 -1.51 4.76
C PRO A 173 13.85 -0.70 4.96
N TYR A 174 13.45 -0.49 6.23
CA TYR A 174 12.38 0.47 6.59
C TYR A 174 12.70 1.87 6.08
N PHE A 175 13.96 2.28 6.30
CA PHE A 175 14.55 3.53 5.87
C PHE A 175 16.07 3.32 5.77
N ARG A 176 16.77 4.28 5.15
CA ARG A 176 18.22 4.41 5.23
C ARG A 176 18.56 5.74 5.90
N LEU A 177 19.33 5.66 6.97
CA LEU A 177 19.90 6.78 7.70
C LEU A 177 21.37 6.95 7.30
N PRO A 178 21.73 7.97 6.50
CA PRO A 178 23.10 8.14 6.03
C PRO A 178 24.07 8.51 7.15
N ALA A 179 25.27 7.91 7.15
CA ALA A 179 26.33 8.23 8.11
C ALA A 179 26.74 9.72 8.05
N LEU A 180 26.80 10.28 6.85
CA LEU A 180 27.25 11.65 6.62
C LEU A 180 26.30 12.72 7.19
N GLY A 181 25.07 12.35 7.54
CA GLY A 181 24.13 13.27 8.16
C GLY A 181 24.44 13.59 9.62
N TRP A 182 25.27 12.79 10.29
CA TRP A 182 25.61 13.00 11.69
C TRP A 182 26.57 14.19 11.85
N GLY A 183 26.08 15.27 12.47
CA GLY A 183 26.92 16.36 12.97
C GLY A 183 27.71 15.97 14.23
N ASN A 184 28.52 16.90 14.73
CA ASN A 184 29.23 16.73 16.01
C ASN A 184 28.33 17.11 17.21
N GLY A 185 28.75 16.71 18.41
CA GLY A 185 28.14 17.16 19.68
C GLY A 185 27.07 16.23 20.26
N TRP A 186 26.86 15.05 19.69
CA TRP A 186 25.95 14.05 20.25
C TRP A 186 26.45 13.52 21.59
N ALA A 187 25.52 13.29 22.52
CA ALA A 187 25.81 12.69 23.82
C ALA A 187 24.78 11.61 24.16
N THR A 188 25.09 10.75 25.12
CA THR A 188 24.15 9.73 25.62
C THR A 188 22.80 10.37 25.97
N GLY A 189 21.72 9.72 25.57
CA GLY A 189 20.34 10.17 25.80
C GLY A 189 19.79 11.08 24.71
N ASN A 190 20.64 11.74 23.92
CA ASN A 190 20.18 12.54 22.78
C ASN A 190 19.44 11.65 21.79
N VAL A 191 18.41 12.19 21.17
CA VAL A 191 17.61 11.45 20.20
C VAL A 191 17.44 12.23 18.91
N LEU A 192 17.52 11.52 17.79
CA LEU A 192 16.94 11.95 16.52
C LEU A 192 15.53 11.34 16.42
N ARG A 193 14.53 12.19 16.26
CA ARG A 193 13.14 11.83 16.07
C ARG A 193 12.77 12.06 14.61
N PHE A 194 12.12 11.10 14.00
CA PHE A 194 11.54 11.29 12.68
C PHE A 194 10.35 10.36 12.48
N ASN A 195 9.48 10.74 11.55
CA ASN A 195 8.33 9.94 11.19
C ASN A 195 8.44 9.53 9.73
N THR A 196 8.01 8.30 9.45
CA THR A 196 7.80 7.83 8.08
C THR A 196 6.31 7.62 7.86
N ILE A 197 5.86 7.92 6.66
CA ILE A 197 4.56 7.49 6.14
C ILE A 197 4.87 6.41 5.11
N GLY A 198 4.27 5.22 5.26
CA GLY A 198 4.37 4.15 4.26
C GLY A 198 3.37 4.36 3.12
N SER A 199 3.58 3.69 1.99
CA SER A 199 2.61 3.68 0.88
C SER A 199 1.51 2.62 1.06
N GLN A 200 1.28 2.18 2.30
CA GLN A 200 0.29 1.15 2.62
C GLN A 200 -1.06 1.81 2.91
N PHE A 201 -2.12 1.33 2.26
CA PHE A 201 -3.49 1.75 2.52
C PHE A 201 -4.28 0.57 3.10
N PRO A 202 -4.29 0.40 4.44
CA PRO A 202 -4.93 -0.75 5.06
C PRO A 202 -6.45 -0.67 4.88
N VAL A 203 -7.06 -1.75 4.41
CA VAL A 203 -8.51 -1.90 4.23
C VAL A 203 -9.03 -3.04 5.09
N TRP A 204 -10.24 -2.86 5.62
CA TRP A 204 -10.94 -3.87 6.38
C TRP A 204 -12.14 -4.32 5.56
N VAL A 205 -12.31 -5.63 5.42
CA VAL A 205 -13.45 -6.20 4.71
C VAL A 205 -14.29 -6.99 5.70
N VAL A 206 -15.55 -6.62 5.80
CA VAL A 206 -16.53 -7.30 6.63
C VAL A 206 -17.64 -7.79 5.72
N ARG A 207 -17.93 -9.09 5.82
CA ARG A 207 -19.06 -9.70 5.14
C ARG A 207 -20.21 -9.83 6.13
N THR A 208 -21.34 -9.20 5.83
CA THR A 208 -22.58 -9.38 6.58
C THR A 208 -23.55 -10.20 5.74
N VAL A 209 -24.22 -11.17 6.38
CA VAL A 209 -25.26 -11.99 5.75
C VAL A 209 -26.55 -11.82 6.54
N GLN A 210 -27.67 -11.76 5.83
CA GLN A 210 -28.98 -11.68 6.48
C GLN A 210 -29.29 -13.01 7.16
N GLN A 211 -29.92 -12.96 8.34
CA GLN A 211 -30.36 -14.17 9.03
C GLN A 211 -31.41 -14.89 8.19
N GLY A 212 -31.18 -16.16 7.87
CA GLY A 212 -32.08 -16.98 7.07
C GLY A 212 -31.63 -18.43 6.99
N PRO A 213 -32.46 -19.33 6.42
CA PRO A 213 -32.05 -20.69 6.11
C PRO A 213 -30.86 -20.66 5.13
N GLU A 214 -29.91 -21.58 5.30
CA GLU A 214 -28.77 -21.77 4.40
C GLU A 214 -29.29 -22.13 3.01
N SER A 215 -29.38 -21.12 2.14
CA SER A 215 -30.00 -21.24 0.80
C SER A 215 -29.01 -21.07 -0.34
N VAL A 216 -27.78 -20.65 -0.05
CA VAL A 216 -26.71 -20.41 -1.02
C VAL A 216 -25.49 -21.25 -0.61
N PRO A 217 -25.11 -22.29 -1.38
CA PRO A 217 -23.98 -23.16 -1.04
C PRO A 217 -22.62 -22.45 -1.14
N ASP A 218 -22.48 -21.49 -2.06
CA ASP A 218 -21.21 -20.83 -2.38
C ASP A 218 -21.42 -19.33 -2.66
N ASP A 219 -20.74 -18.48 -1.89
CA ASP A 219 -20.67 -17.04 -2.13
C ASP A 219 -19.23 -16.64 -2.43
N HIS A 220 -19.04 -15.82 -3.46
CA HIS A 220 -17.76 -15.29 -3.85
C HIS A 220 -17.80 -13.76 -3.87
N PHE A 221 -16.68 -13.13 -3.51
CA PHE A 221 -16.45 -11.72 -3.73
C PHE A 221 -15.01 -11.53 -4.19
N THR A 222 -14.77 -10.48 -4.97
CA THR A 222 -13.46 -10.17 -5.51
C THR A 222 -13.08 -8.77 -5.07
N LEU A 223 -11.86 -8.62 -4.54
CA LEU A 223 -11.23 -7.32 -4.33
C LEU A 223 -10.28 -7.05 -5.48
N LEU A 224 -10.46 -5.90 -6.11
CA LEU A 224 -9.58 -5.44 -7.17
C LEU A 224 -8.89 -4.17 -6.71
N ILE A 225 -7.56 -4.21 -6.65
CA ILE A 225 -6.75 -3.01 -6.44
C ILE A 225 -6.56 -2.35 -7.80
N ARG A 226 -6.80 -1.04 -7.85
CA ARG A 226 -6.50 -0.21 -9.00
C ARG A 226 -5.62 0.94 -8.60
N GLY A 227 -4.64 1.18 -9.44
CA GLY A 227 -3.78 2.34 -9.38
C GLY A 227 -3.23 2.57 -10.77
N ASP A 228 -2.93 3.82 -11.05
CA ASP A 228 -2.02 4.16 -12.13
C ASP A 228 -0.68 4.53 -11.49
N VAL A 229 0.39 4.43 -12.27
CA VAL A 229 1.67 5.04 -11.92
C VAL A 229 1.80 6.27 -12.79
N ASP A 230 1.74 7.45 -12.19
CA ASP A 230 2.23 8.66 -12.85
C ASP A 230 3.72 8.45 -13.13
N THR A 231 4.04 8.01 -14.35
CA THR A 231 5.40 8.00 -14.85
C THR A 231 5.81 9.45 -15.09
N PRO A 232 6.86 9.97 -14.41
CA PRO A 232 7.40 11.30 -14.72
C PRO A 232 8.02 11.36 -16.12
#